data_AF-A0A9X2ER86-F1
#
_entry.id   AF-A0A9X2ER86-F1
#
_cell.length_a   1.000
_cell.length_b   1.000
_cell.length_c   1.000
_cell.angle_alpha   90.00
_cell.angle_beta   90.00
_cell.angle_gamma   90.00
#
_symmetry.space_group_name_H-M   'P 1'
#
loop_
_entity.id
_entity.type
_entity.pdbx_description
1 polymer ?
#
loop_
_entity_poly.entity_id
_entity_poly.type
_entity_poly.pdbx_seq_one_letter_code
_entity_poly.pdbx_strand_id
1 'polypeptide(L)'
;MPQPSVRPSETYSSLLRSQFDLLPAYRVQQPAHHRLFTEALSIQKSLLSFSWSQLEQQARRCLGIGYAEFRNLQCRADNTFKLQQIDHRMGLEFLFVLRGIAISDSREQFVANLQEKLLQSDTNDRLDRLLVKTEEMLGTEVPESMVEKLRARLAGIETRADIQTSMESLASGEIENINFLDAYLPNKKKPINPGLDSGIDAVSTCLCRGLMALVHAQFNNALKVGGHKSEFAAEDITAVKSVTRGFSDFLQGWQKQIYSALLVGDPKSITNTSILFAGEIERKIPSLAGAAAAIQNVIQSLLQRNSGGLAERLGDIAVDTHFLIRKAIASHVACYRLAASTNGLDTPKDIKNLQKNITSMTFTTRLPNGKNVELAKLNNDLDGEFVEIRGFVKEVSSPPQEGGMLLSHLKLQDPSSDAEANAVVRFSHLPHAGVTKGAFCRLSGIFNKSSSLLSGREAVEVDALSLADLGKTSFDIAFMRLASRWFQPWRSNANLYWSLGAHSSEEGIVDSQGAAELLFTPLIR
;
A
#
# COMPACT_ATOMS: atom_id res chain seq x y z
N MET A 1 -36.82 14.30 62.69
CA MET A 1 -35.47 14.85 62.38
C MET A 1 -34.45 13.77 62.71
N PRO A 2 -33.39 13.52 61.92
CA PRO A 2 -32.73 14.38 60.93
C PRO A 2 -32.94 13.95 59.47
N GLN A 3 -32.70 14.87 58.53
CA GLN A 3 -32.63 14.58 57.09
C GLN A 3 -31.40 13.73 56.77
N PRO A 4 -31.50 12.72 55.88
CA PRO A 4 -30.32 12.14 55.26
C PRO A 4 -29.76 13.13 54.24
N SER A 5 -28.50 13.51 54.42
CA SER A 5 -27.71 14.24 53.43
C SER A 5 -27.64 13.41 52.15
N VAL A 6 -28.38 13.81 51.11
CA VAL A 6 -28.21 13.26 49.77
C VAL A 6 -26.91 13.84 49.22
N ARG A 7 -25.81 13.12 49.43
CA ARG A 7 -24.65 13.30 48.57
C ARG A 7 -25.06 12.79 47.18
N PRO A 8 -24.89 13.57 46.10
CA PRO A 8 -25.07 13.05 44.75
C PRO A 8 -24.16 11.81 44.59
N SER A 9 -24.67 10.75 43.97
CA SER A 9 -23.87 9.53 43.75
C SER A 9 -22.63 9.89 42.94
N GLU A 10 -21.51 9.20 43.18
CA GLU A 10 -20.28 9.36 42.38
C GLU A 10 -20.56 9.18 40.87
N THR A 11 -21.61 8.44 40.52
CA THR A 11 -22.13 8.24 39.17
C THR A 11 -22.80 9.50 38.59
N TYR A 12 -23.52 10.28 39.42
CA TYR A 12 -24.12 11.55 39.00
C TYR A 12 -23.05 12.65 38.87
N SER A 13 -22.05 12.65 39.74
CA SER A 13 -20.88 13.54 39.62
C SER A 13 -19.93 13.14 38.47
N SER A 14 -19.87 11.86 38.08
CA SER A 14 -19.12 11.44 36.87
C SER A 14 -19.84 11.84 35.58
N LEU A 15 -21.18 11.89 35.58
CA LEU A 15 -21.99 12.36 34.46
C LEU A 15 -22.00 13.90 34.32
N LEU A 16 -21.74 14.65 35.39
CA LEU A 16 -21.50 16.10 35.31
C LEU A 16 -20.06 16.45 34.92
N ARG A 17 -19.08 15.58 35.23
CA ARG A 17 -17.69 15.74 34.75
C ARG A 17 -17.53 15.48 33.25
N SER A 18 -18.48 14.84 32.58
CA SER A 18 -18.48 14.71 31.12
C SER A 18 -18.94 15.98 30.37
N GLN A 19 -19.13 17.11 31.05
CA GLN A 19 -19.39 18.41 30.39
C GLN A 19 -18.12 19.21 30.01
N PHE A 20 -16.91 18.71 30.26
CA PHE A 20 -15.68 19.36 29.78
C PHE A 20 -14.67 18.33 29.26
N ASP A 21 -14.94 17.87 28.05
CA ASP A 21 -13.93 17.86 26.98
C ASP A 21 -14.69 18.10 25.67
N LEU A 22 -15.21 19.31 25.53
CA LEU A 22 -15.21 20.02 24.26
C LEU A 22 -13.75 20.16 23.80
N LEU A 23 -13.10 19.05 23.45
CA LEU A 23 -12.08 19.11 22.44
C LEU A 23 -12.81 19.53 21.17
N PRO A 24 -12.32 20.58 20.49
CA PRO A 24 -13.02 21.24 19.41
C PRO A 24 -13.56 20.16 18.48
N ALA A 25 -14.85 20.27 18.15
CA ALA A 25 -15.45 19.56 17.02
C ALA A 25 -14.36 19.49 15.96
N TYR A 26 -13.82 18.29 15.75
CA TYR A 26 -12.76 18.09 14.78
C TYR A 26 -13.32 18.71 13.52
N ARG A 27 -12.73 19.84 13.07
CA ARG A 27 -12.67 20.08 11.65
C ARG A 27 -11.99 18.81 11.16
N VAL A 28 -12.79 17.84 10.74
CA VAL A 28 -12.37 16.82 9.80
C VAL A 28 -11.93 17.68 8.64
N GLN A 29 -10.65 18.06 8.64
CA GLN A 29 -10.07 18.75 7.52
C GLN A 29 -10.47 17.89 6.34
N GLN A 30 -11.10 18.51 5.34
CA GLN A 30 -11.32 17.84 4.08
C GLN A 30 -10.03 17.11 3.74
N PRO A 31 -10.13 15.84 3.35
CA PRO A 31 -8.96 14.99 3.28
C PRO A 31 -7.81 15.73 2.59
N ALA A 32 -6.65 15.75 3.26
CA ALA A 32 -5.43 16.33 2.71
C ALA A 32 -4.93 15.57 1.45
N HIS A 33 -5.78 14.78 0.81
CA HIS A 33 -5.53 14.07 -0.45
C HIS A 33 -4.97 15.03 -1.49
N HIS A 34 -5.56 16.23 -1.64
CA HIS A 34 -5.01 17.22 -2.59
C HIS A 34 -3.56 17.58 -2.25
N ARG A 35 -3.22 17.77 -0.97
CA ARG A 35 -1.83 18.02 -0.53
C ARG A 35 -0.92 16.81 -0.76
N LEU A 36 -1.34 15.60 -0.38
CA LEU A 36 -0.59 14.36 -0.60
C LEU A 36 -0.33 14.11 -2.09
N PHE A 37 -1.35 14.29 -2.94
CA PHE A 37 -1.22 14.17 -4.38
C PHE A 37 -0.33 15.26 -4.97
N THR A 38 -0.45 16.50 -4.49
CA THR A 38 0.41 17.62 -4.94
C THR A 38 1.88 17.34 -4.61
N GLU A 39 2.16 16.83 -3.41
CA GLU A 39 3.52 16.49 -2.98
C GLU A 39 4.07 15.22 -3.65
N ALA A 40 3.19 14.27 -4.01
CA ALA A 40 3.58 13.12 -4.83
C ALA A 40 3.86 13.52 -6.29
N LEU A 41 3.07 14.45 -6.84
CA LEU A 41 3.22 15.00 -8.19
C LEU A 41 4.42 15.94 -8.33
N SER A 42 4.77 16.69 -7.27
CA SER A 42 5.92 17.59 -7.30
C SER A 42 7.24 16.84 -7.52
N ILE A 43 7.34 15.59 -7.07
CA ILE A 43 8.49 14.71 -7.34
C ILE A 43 8.69 14.50 -8.85
N GLN A 44 7.61 14.40 -9.63
CA GLN A 44 7.70 14.22 -11.08
C GLN A 44 8.36 15.41 -11.77
N LYS A 45 8.05 16.64 -11.32
CA LYS A 45 8.69 17.85 -11.85
C LYS A 45 10.19 17.87 -11.49
N SER A 46 10.55 17.46 -10.29
CA SER A 46 11.95 17.39 -9.83
C SER A 46 12.83 16.44 -10.65
N LEU A 47 12.28 15.36 -11.21
CA LEU A 47 13.02 14.44 -12.07
C LEU A 47 13.44 15.05 -13.42
N LEU A 48 12.78 16.11 -13.89
CA LEU A 48 12.99 16.67 -15.23
C LEU A 48 13.75 18.00 -15.23
N SER A 49 13.90 18.67 -14.09
CA SER A 49 14.43 20.06 -14.06
C SER A 49 15.26 20.44 -12.83
N PHE A 50 15.55 19.52 -11.90
CA PHE A 50 16.24 19.83 -10.64
C PHE A 50 17.43 18.88 -10.38
N SER A 51 18.32 19.28 -9.46
CA SER A 51 19.44 18.45 -8.98
C SER A 51 18.96 17.28 -8.09
N TRP A 52 19.74 16.20 -8.03
CA TRP A 52 19.44 15.03 -7.18
C TRP A 52 19.36 15.36 -5.68
N SER A 53 20.11 16.37 -5.20
CA SER A 53 20.00 16.88 -3.82
C SER A 53 18.65 17.54 -3.54
N GLN A 54 18.08 18.26 -4.51
CA GLN A 54 16.74 18.84 -4.39
C GLN A 54 15.67 17.76 -4.41
N LEU A 55 15.83 16.73 -5.26
CA LEU A 55 14.94 15.56 -5.26
C LEU A 55 14.96 14.85 -3.90
N GLU A 56 16.14 14.69 -3.28
CA GLU A 56 16.26 14.11 -1.94
C GLU A 56 15.45 14.88 -0.89
N GLN A 57 15.59 16.21 -0.86
CA GLN A 57 14.85 17.06 0.08
C GLN A 57 13.34 16.95 -0.13
N GLN A 58 12.89 16.98 -1.39
CA GLN A 58 11.48 16.84 -1.74
C GLN A 58 10.94 15.44 -1.41
N ALA A 59 11.74 14.40 -1.61
CA ALA A 59 11.41 13.02 -1.24
C ALA A 59 11.21 12.88 0.28
N ARG A 60 12.12 13.45 1.10
CA ARG A 60 12.01 13.47 2.56
C ARG A 60 10.78 14.25 3.04
N ARG A 61 10.48 15.38 2.40
CA ARG A 61 9.25 16.14 2.67
C ARG A 61 8.00 15.33 2.35
N CYS A 62 7.98 14.65 1.21
CA CYS A 62 6.88 13.77 0.80
C CYS A 62 6.65 12.66 1.83
N LEU A 63 7.72 11.98 2.26
CA LEU A 63 7.68 10.97 3.32
C LEU A 63 7.13 11.54 4.64
N GLY A 64 7.64 12.69 5.07
CA GLY A 64 7.21 13.34 6.33
C GLY A 64 5.72 13.72 6.33
N ILE A 65 5.22 14.25 5.22
CA ILE A 65 3.78 14.59 5.06
C ILE A 65 2.94 13.30 5.02
N GLY A 66 3.37 12.29 4.27
CA GLY A 66 2.70 10.99 4.22
C GLY A 66 2.58 10.33 5.60
N TYR A 67 3.65 10.37 6.40
CA TYR A 67 3.65 9.84 7.76
C TYR A 67 2.74 10.63 8.70
N ALA A 68 2.76 11.96 8.64
CA ALA A 68 1.88 12.80 9.43
C ALA A 68 0.40 12.50 9.13
N GLU A 69 0.04 12.37 7.85
CA GLU A 69 -1.33 12.03 7.47
C GLU A 69 -1.70 10.59 7.82
N PHE A 70 -0.75 9.65 7.75
CA PHE A 70 -0.97 8.30 8.27
C PHE A 70 -1.35 8.31 9.75
N ARG A 71 -0.63 9.08 10.58
CA ARG A 71 -0.96 9.24 12.00
C ARG A 71 -2.33 9.88 12.21
N ASN A 72 -2.70 10.87 11.41
CA ASN A 72 -4.04 11.46 11.43
C ASN A 72 -5.12 10.41 11.10
N LEU A 73 -4.89 9.55 10.10
CA LEU A 73 -5.81 8.46 9.75
C LEU A 73 -5.93 7.45 10.90
N GLN A 74 -4.83 7.10 11.58
CA GLN A 74 -4.87 6.24 12.76
C GLN A 74 -5.71 6.85 13.89
N CYS A 75 -5.47 8.12 14.25
CA CYS A 75 -6.25 8.81 15.27
C CYS A 75 -7.75 8.86 14.92
N ARG A 76 -8.08 9.08 13.63
CA ARG A 76 -9.47 9.05 13.16
C ARG A 76 -10.09 7.66 13.29
N ALA A 77 -9.34 6.61 12.94
CA ALA A 77 -9.80 5.23 13.07
C ALA A 77 -10.05 4.85 14.53
N ASP A 78 -9.13 5.19 15.44
CA ASP A 78 -9.25 4.92 16.87
C ASP A 78 -10.45 5.66 17.49
N ASN A 79 -10.64 6.94 17.13
CA ASN A 79 -11.80 7.72 17.59
C ASN A 79 -13.10 7.12 17.06
N THR A 80 -13.11 6.69 15.79
CA THR A 80 -14.28 6.04 15.17
C THR A 80 -14.61 4.73 15.86
N PHE A 81 -13.61 3.91 16.17
CA PHE A 81 -13.80 2.65 16.89
C PHE A 81 -14.35 2.86 18.30
N LYS A 82 -13.83 3.86 19.03
CA LYS A 82 -14.38 4.23 20.36
C LYS A 82 -15.84 4.68 20.27
N LEU A 83 -16.17 5.51 19.29
CA LEU A 83 -17.55 5.94 19.06
C LEU A 83 -18.46 4.74 18.73
N GLN A 84 -18.01 3.81 17.88
CA GLN A 84 -18.75 2.58 17.61
C GLN A 84 -18.98 1.73 18.86
N GLN A 85 -18.00 1.60 19.75
CA GLN A 85 -18.16 0.88 21.00
C GLN A 85 -19.18 1.54 21.92
N ILE A 86 -19.17 2.88 21.98
CA ILE A 86 -20.15 3.66 22.75
C ILE A 86 -21.54 3.49 22.14
N ASP A 87 -21.70 3.69 20.83
CA ASP A 87 -22.97 3.52 20.12
C ASP A 87 -23.52 2.09 20.27
N HIS A 88 -22.66 1.08 20.15
CA HIS A 88 -23.05 -0.32 20.33
C HIS A 88 -23.50 -0.59 21.77
N ARG A 89 -22.76 -0.10 22.77
CA ARG A 89 -23.14 -0.24 24.17
C ARG A 89 -24.46 0.46 24.46
N MET A 90 -24.65 1.69 23.98
CA MET A 90 -25.90 2.44 24.13
C MET A 90 -27.06 1.72 23.46
N GLY A 91 -26.86 1.18 22.25
CA GLY A 91 -27.86 0.38 21.54
C GLY A 91 -28.26 -0.89 22.30
N LEU A 92 -27.29 -1.58 22.93
CA LEU A 92 -27.56 -2.76 23.77
C LEU A 92 -28.29 -2.39 25.07
N GLU A 93 -27.88 -1.32 25.75
CA GLU A 93 -28.54 -0.83 26.96
C GLU A 93 -29.99 -0.39 26.65
N PHE A 94 -30.20 0.29 25.52
CA PHE A 94 -31.53 0.69 25.07
C PHE A 94 -32.41 -0.51 24.71
N LEU A 95 -31.85 -1.51 24.01
CA LEU A 95 -32.55 -2.76 23.71
C LEU A 95 -32.96 -3.50 25.00
N PHE A 96 -32.10 -3.50 26.02
CA PHE A 96 -32.42 -4.08 27.32
C PHE A 96 -33.60 -3.36 28.00
N VAL A 97 -33.61 -2.02 27.99
CA VAL A 97 -34.71 -1.22 28.54
C VAL A 97 -36.01 -1.49 27.78
N LEU A 98 -35.98 -1.46 26.45
CA LEU A 98 -37.17 -1.71 25.63
C LEU A 98 -37.71 -3.13 25.81
N ARG A 99 -36.83 -4.13 25.91
CA ARG A 99 -37.25 -5.50 26.22
C ARG A 99 -37.87 -5.59 27.60
N GLY A 100 -37.32 -4.89 28.60
CA GLY A 100 -37.89 -4.81 29.94
C GLY A 100 -39.29 -4.21 29.96
N ILE A 101 -39.53 -3.17 29.14
CA ILE A 101 -40.86 -2.56 28.96
C ILE A 101 -41.80 -3.48 28.17
N ALA A 102 -41.27 -4.23 27.20
CA ALA A 102 -42.06 -5.14 26.37
C ALA A 102 -42.61 -6.34 27.15
N ILE A 103 -41.94 -6.77 28.23
CA ILE A 103 -42.39 -7.88 29.08
C ILE A 103 -43.11 -7.43 30.35
N SER A 104 -43.24 -6.13 30.60
CA SER A 104 -43.88 -5.60 31.80
C SER A 104 -45.38 -5.39 31.63
N ASP A 105 -46.10 -5.34 32.75
CA ASP A 105 -47.53 -5.02 32.80
C ASP A 105 -47.85 -3.59 32.26
N SER A 106 -46.82 -2.74 32.12
CA SER A 106 -46.93 -1.37 31.61
C SER A 106 -46.74 -1.24 30.09
N ARG A 107 -46.59 -2.35 29.36
CA ARG A 107 -46.35 -2.36 27.90
C ARG A 107 -47.39 -1.55 27.13
N GLU A 108 -48.67 -1.81 27.35
CA GLU A 108 -49.77 -1.19 26.60
C GLU A 108 -49.87 0.32 26.87
N GLN A 109 -49.62 0.73 28.12
CA GLN A 109 -49.57 2.14 28.49
C GLN A 109 -48.38 2.87 27.85
N PHE A 110 -47.21 2.21 27.76
CA PHE A 110 -46.06 2.77 27.07
C PHE A 110 -46.30 2.94 25.57
N VAL A 111 -46.89 1.93 24.91
CA VAL A 111 -47.23 1.99 23.48
C VAL A 111 -48.21 3.14 23.22
N ALA A 112 -49.27 3.25 24.01
CA ALA A 112 -50.26 4.32 23.88
C ALA A 112 -49.64 5.72 24.05
N ASN A 113 -48.82 5.92 25.09
CA ASN A 113 -48.14 7.20 25.34
C ASN A 113 -47.13 7.57 24.23
N LEU A 114 -46.45 6.58 23.66
CA LEU A 114 -45.49 6.78 22.59
C LEU A 114 -46.18 7.11 21.26
N GLN A 115 -47.27 6.40 20.94
CA GLN A 115 -48.13 6.70 19.80
C GLN A 115 -48.69 8.12 19.90
N GLU A 116 -49.21 8.49 21.07
CA GLU A 116 -49.73 9.85 21.31
C GLU A 116 -48.65 10.92 21.13
N LYS A 117 -47.44 10.72 21.67
CA LYS A 117 -46.32 11.67 21.50
C LYS A 117 -45.80 11.76 20.08
N LEU A 118 -45.84 10.67 19.32
CA LEU A 118 -45.44 10.68 17.90
C LEU A 118 -46.49 11.39 17.04
N LEU A 119 -47.78 11.19 17.32
CA LEU A 119 -48.90 11.87 16.66
C LEU A 119 -48.94 13.38 16.97
N GLN A 120 -48.48 13.79 18.16
CA GLN A 120 -48.40 15.19 18.58
C GLN A 120 -47.09 15.89 18.14
N SER A 121 -46.15 15.16 17.56
CA SER A 121 -44.82 15.66 17.17
C SER A 121 -44.81 16.14 15.73
N ASP A 122 -44.73 17.46 15.49
CA ASP A 122 -44.46 17.99 14.14
C ASP A 122 -43.00 17.68 13.73
N THR A 123 -42.87 16.61 12.96
CA THR A 123 -41.57 16.09 12.50
C THR A 123 -40.84 17.10 11.61
N ASN A 124 -41.56 17.97 10.90
CA ASN A 124 -40.97 19.01 10.04
C ASN A 124 -40.43 20.17 10.89
N ASP A 125 -41.23 20.66 11.85
CA ASP A 125 -40.83 21.75 12.74
C ASP A 125 -39.64 21.39 13.65
N ARG A 126 -39.49 20.09 13.96
CA ARG A 126 -38.33 19.59 14.72
C ARG A 126 -37.09 19.43 13.85
N LEU A 127 -37.24 19.03 12.58
CA LEU A 127 -36.15 19.00 11.60
C LEU A 127 -35.65 20.42 11.32
N ASP A 128 -36.56 21.36 11.06
CA ASP A 128 -36.22 22.75 10.75
C ASP A 128 -35.46 23.39 11.93
N ARG A 129 -35.88 23.14 13.18
CA ARG A 129 -35.12 23.57 14.39
C ARG A 129 -33.73 22.96 14.50
N LEU A 130 -33.55 21.70 14.11
CA LEU A 130 -32.24 21.04 14.11
C LEU A 130 -31.34 21.54 12.99
N LEU A 131 -31.90 21.81 11.80
CA LEU A 131 -31.18 22.39 10.67
C LEU A 131 -30.68 23.78 11.03
N VAL A 132 -31.54 24.67 11.54
CA VAL A 132 -31.16 26.02 12.00
C VAL A 132 -30.01 25.97 13.00
N LYS A 133 -30.11 25.09 14.01
CA LYS A 133 -29.05 24.94 15.02
C LYS A 133 -27.74 24.38 14.45
N THR A 134 -27.84 23.52 13.44
CA THR A 134 -26.67 22.96 12.74
C THR A 134 -26.01 24.02 11.86
N GLU A 135 -26.78 24.87 11.19
CA GLU A 135 -26.30 26.00 10.39
C GLU A 135 -25.63 27.06 11.27
N GLU A 136 -26.21 27.36 12.44
CA GLU A 136 -25.62 28.24 13.46
C GLU A 136 -24.28 27.69 13.97
N MET A 137 -24.18 26.38 14.21
CA MET A 137 -22.95 25.74 14.68
C MET A 137 -21.87 25.66 13.61
N LEU A 138 -22.25 25.51 12.34
CA LEU A 138 -21.32 25.33 11.22
C LEU A 138 -20.98 26.64 10.49
N GLY A 139 -21.77 27.69 10.69
CA GLY A 139 -21.62 28.99 10.02
C GLY A 139 -21.88 28.96 8.51
N THR A 140 -22.55 27.92 8.02
CA THR A 140 -22.88 27.71 6.59
C THR A 140 -24.23 27.02 6.47
N GLU A 141 -25.01 27.39 5.45
CA GLU A 141 -26.31 26.78 5.15
C GLU A 141 -26.16 25.30 4.75
N VAL A 142 -27.09 24.46 5.20
CA VAL A 142 -27.13 23.05 4.83
C VAL A 142 -27.61 22.95 3.37
N PRO A 143 -26.89 22.25 2.47
CA PRO A 143 -27.28 22.15 1.07
C PRO A 143 -28.71 21.64 0.89
N GLU A 144 -29.49 22.30 0.04
CA GLU A 144 -30.91 22.05 -0.18
C GLU A 144 -31.19 20.57 -0.56
N SER A 145 -30.31 19.97 -1.38
CA SER A 145 -30.38 18.54 -1.73
C SER A 145 -30.25 17.56 -0.55
N MET A 146 -29.61 17.97 0.55
CA MET A 146 -29.50 17.20 1.79
C MET A 146 -30.76 17.39 2.64
N VAL A 147 -31.30 18.61 2.69
CA VAL A 147 -32.58 18.94 3.35
C VAL A 147 -33.73 18.15 2.71
N GLU A 148 -33.82 18.12 1.38
CA GLU A 148 -34.83 17.32 0.65
C GLU A 148 -34.71 15.82 0.96
N LYS A 149 -33.48 15.28 1.01
CA LYS A 149 -33.24 13.87 1.40
C LYS A 149 -33.65 13.57 2.84
N LEU A 150 -33.44 14.51 3.75
CA LEU A 150 -33.85 14.38 5.15
C LEU A 150 -35.37 14.43 5.28
N ARG A 151 -36.03 15.40 4.63
CA ARG A 151 -37.50 15.49 4.56
C ARG A 151 -38.11 14.22 3.95
N ALA A 152 -37.57 13.72 2.86
CA ALA A 152 -38.03 12.46 2.23
C ALA A 152 -37.79 11.21 3.11
N ARG A 153 -36.78 11.22 3.99
CA ARG A 153 -36.53 10.13 4.95
C ARG A 153 -37.45 10.18 6.16
N LEU A 154 -37.79 11.39 6.61
CA LEU A 154 -38.65 11.65 7.75
C LEU A 154 -40.14 11.56 7.39
N ALA A 155 -40.48 11.82 6.13
CA ALA A 155 -41.80 11.54 5.57
C ALA A 155 -42.14 10.05 5.73
N GLY A 156 -43.22 9.76 6.46
CA GLY A 156 -43.67 8.39 6.73
C GLY A 156 -42.96 7.67 7.88
N ILE A 157 -42.31 8.40 8.81
CA ILE A 157 -41.88 7.78 10.09
C ILE A 157 -43.07 7.21 10.86
N GLU A 158 -44.21 7.91 10.83
CA GLU A 158 -45.47 7.51 11.46
C GLU A 158 -46.04 6.22 10.85
N THR A 159 -45.69 5.90 9.59
CA THR A 159 -46.16 4.71 8.85
C THR A 159 -45.14 3.57 8.78
N ARG A 160 -43.91 3.74 9.30
CA ARG A 160 -42.81 2.76 9.15
C ARG A 160 -42.54 1.87 10.35
N ALA A 161 -43.10 2.13 11.51
CA ALA A 161 -42.95 1.27 12.67
C ALA A 161 -44.32 0.93 13.25
N ASP A 162 -44.77 -0.31 13.05
CA ASP A 162 -45.80 -0.86 13.91
C ASP A 162 -45.18 -1.07 15.30
N ILE A 163 -45.40 -0.08 16.17
CA ILE A 163 -44.88 -0.03 17.55
C ILE A 163 -45.41 -1.23 18.33
N GLN A 164 -46.65 -1.64 18.06
CA GLN A 164 -47.28 -2.78 18.72
C GLN A 164 -46.55 -4.07 18.32
N THR A 165 -46.44 -4.33 17.01
CA THR A 165 -45.72 -5.51 16.49
C THR A 165 -44.24 -5.52 16.92
N SER A 166 -43.58 -4.36 16.96
CA SER A 166 -42.19 -4.22 17.42
C SER A 166 -42.02 -4.59 18.90
N MET A 167 -42.94 -4.16 19.76
CA MET A 167 -42.93 -4.48 21.19
C MET A 167 -43.32 -5.94 21.45
N GLU A 168 -44.22 -6.51 20.65
CA GLU A 168 -44.58 -7.94 20.72
C GLU A 168 -43.42 -8.85 20.32
N SER A 169 -42.71 -8.54 19.22
CA SER A 169 -41.46 -9.21 18.82
C SER A 169 -40.37 -9.08 19.88
N LEU A 170 -40.21 -7.91 20.51
CA LEU A 170 -39.27 -7.75 21.63
C LEU A 170 -39.63 -8.59 22.86
N ALA A 171 -40.93 -8.72 23.16
CA ALA A 171 -41.42 -9.51 24.28
C ALA A 171 -41.18 -11.02 24.05
N SER A 172 -41.31 -11.50 22.81
CA SER A 172 -41.01 -12.89 22.42
C SER A 172 -39.50 -13.17 22.30
N GLY A 173 -38.66 -12.14 22.39
CA GLY A 173 -37.19 -12.25 22.35
C GLY A 173 -36.58 -12.12 20.96
N GLU A 174 -37.37 -11.73 19.95
CA GLU A 174 -36.86 -11.40 18.62
C GLU A 174 -36.14 -10.04 18.66
N ILE A 175 -34.98 -9.96 18.02
CA ILE A 175 -34.14 -8.75 17.97
C ILE A 175 -33.72 -8.36 16.54
N GLU A 176 -34.04 -9.19 15.55
CA GLU A 176 -33.70 -8.97 14.14
C GLU A 176 -34.90 -8.38 13.39
N ASN A 177 -34.67 -7.37 12.54
CA ASN A 177 -35.67 -6.72 11.67
C ASN A 177 -36.82 -5.97 12.40
N ILE A 178 -36.59 -5.50 13.63
CA ILE A 178 -37.53 -4.61 14.30
C ILE A 178 -37.29 -3.17 13.83
N ASN A 179 -38.19 -2.64 12.99
CA ASN A 179 -38.09 -1.29 12.42
C ASN A 179 -37.94 -0.19 13.49
N PHE A 180 -38.53 -0.37 14.67
CA PHE A 180 -38.40 0.56 15.79
C PHE A 180 -36.96 0.63 16.34
N LEU A 181 -36.20 -0.46 16.22
CA LEU A 181 -34.81 -0.56 16.66
C LEU A 181 -33.81 -0.09 15.59
N ASP A 182 -34.18 0.02 14.31
CA ASP A 182 -33.26 0.40 13.23
C ASP A 182 -32.62 1.79 13.41
N ALA A 183 -33.26 2.69 14.16
CA ALA A 183 -32.72 4.00 14.49
C ALA A 183 -31.71 3.96 15.66
N TYR A 184 -31.74 2.91 16.48
CA TYR A 184 -30.98 2.78 17.73
C TYR A 184 -29.95 1.64 17.71
N LEU A 185 -30.09 0.71 16.77
CA LEU A 185 -29.12 -0.35 16.53
C LEU A 185 -27.98 0.17 15.64
N PRO A 186 -26.76 -0.37 15.80
CA PRO A 186 -25.63 0.00 14.96
C PRO A 186 -25.99 -0.21 13.48
N ASN A 187 -25.93 0.86 12.69
CA ASN A 187 -26.27 0.80 11.28
C ASN A 187 -25.19 0.01 10.52
N LYS A 188 -25.37 -1.31 10.39
CA LYS A 188 -24.43 -2.23 9.72
C LYS A 188 -24.20 -1.90 8.24
N LYS A 189 -25.04 -1.05 7.62
CA LYS A 189 -25.06 -0.79 6.17
C LYS A 189 -24.43 0.53 5.74
N LYS A 190 -24.10 1.46 6.65
CA LYS A 190 -23.41 2.70 6.28
C LYS A 190 -21.90 2.56 6.50
N PRO A 191 -21.07 2.79 5.48
CA PRO A 191 -19.63 2.90 5.71
C PRO A 191 -19.38 4.04 6.69
N ILE A 192 -18.71 3.71 7.79
CA ILE A 192 -18.65 4.56 8.98
C ILE A 192 -17.79 5.81 8.74
N ASN A 193 -17.09 5.89 7.60
CA ASN A 193 -16.55 7.14 7.07
C ASN A 193 -16.34 7.02 5.54
N PRO A 194 -17.12 7.72 4.71
CA PRO A 194 -16.80 7.83 3.29
C PRO A 194 -15.45 8.55 3.12
N GLY A 195 -14.45 7.87 2.53
CA GLY A 195 -13.15 8.45 2.20
C GLY A 195 -11.94 8.01 3.04
N LEU A 196 -12.09 7.09 4.00
CA LEU A 196 -10.94 6.47 4.68
C LEU A 196 -10.07 5.66 3.71
N ASP A 197 -10.69 4.88 2.83
CA ASP A 197 -9.98 4.07 1.83
C ASP A 197 -9.20 4.96 0.85
N SER A 198 -9.81 6.05 0.39
CA SER A 198 -9.11 7.03 -0.46
C SER A 198 -7.99 7.77 0.29
N GLY A 199 -8.09 7.88 1.62
CA GLY A 199 -7.01 8.38 2.48
C GLY A 199 -5.83 7.43 2.57
N ILE A 200 -6.08 6.13 2.77
CA ILE A 200 -5.03 5.09 2.77
C ILE A 200 -4.34 5.06 1.40
N ASP A 201 -5.10 5.18 0.32
CA ASP A 201 -4.55 5.23 -1.04
C ASP A 201 -3.65 6.45 -1.25
N ALA A 202 -4.10 7.64 -0.85
CA ALA A 202 -3.32 8.86 -0.99
C ALA A 202 -2.03 8.81 -0.15
N VAL A 203 -2.13 8.33 1.10
CA VAL A 203 -0.98 8.17 2.00
C VAL A 203 0.01 7.15 1.46
N SER A 204 -0.46 5.95 1.08
CA SER A 204 0.39 4.89 0.54
C SER A 204 1.09 5.33 -0.75
N THR A 205 0.41 6.10 -1.59
CA THR A 205 1.01 6.68 -2.79
C THR A 205 2.11 7.67 -2.44
N CYS A 206 1.84 8.61 -1.54
CA CYS A 206 2.78 9.63 -1.10
C CYS A 206 4.04 8.99 -0.49
N LEU A 207 3.85 8.05 0.43
CA LEU A 207 4.92 7.30 1.09
C LEU A 207 5.75 6.46 0.11
N CYS A 208 5.10 5.72 -0.79
CA CYS A 208 5.78 4.94 -1.81
C CYS A 208 6.63 5.81 -2.74
N ARG A 209 6.07 6.92 -3.24
CA ARG A 209 6.75 7.84 -4.15
C ARG A 209 7.93 8.53 -3.48
N GLY A 210 7.74 8.99 -2.24
CA GLY A 210 8.81 9.57 -1.44
C GLY A 210 9.96 8.59 -1.23
N LEU A 211 9.67 7.32 -0.89
CA LEU A 211 10.72 6.32 -0.67
C LEU A 211 11.48 5.96 -1.95
N MET A 212 10.76 5.76 -3.07
CA MET A 212 11.38 5.54 -4.39
C MET A 212 12.28 6.71 -4.79
N ALA A 213 11.78 7.94 -4.68
CA ALA A 213 12.56 9.14 -5.03
C ALA A 213 13.80 9.31 -4.14
N LEU A 214 13.69 8.97 -2.85
CA LEU A 214 14.83 8.97 -1.94
C LEU A 214 15.88 7.95 -2.37
N VAL A 215 15.49 6.72 -2.71
CA VAL A 215 16.41 5.68 -3.22
C VAL A 215 17.14 6.17 -4.47
N HIS A 216 16.41 6.73 -5.44
CA HIS A 216 17.01 7.23 -6.68
C HIS A 216 17.97 8.40 -6.41
N ALA A 217 17.55 9.37 -5.59
CA ALA A 217 18.41 10.50 -5.21
C ALA A 217 19.69 10.02 -4.52
N GLN A 218 19.60 9.07 -3.58
CA GLN A 218 20.76 8.53 -2.87
C GLN A 218 21.70 7.75 -3.79
N PHE A 219 21.15 6.90 -4.65
CA PHE A 219 21.94 6.19 -5.66
C PHE A 219 22.71 7.17 -6.55
N ASN A 220 22.02 8.19 -7.08
CA ASN A 220 22.63 9.15 -8.01
C ASN A 220 23.63 10.10 -7.33
N ASN A 221 23.35 10.55 -6.10
CA ASN A 221 24.29 11.33 -5.30
C ASN A 221 25.57 10.52 -5.01
N ALA A 222 25.42 9.25 -4.61
CA ALA A 222 26.56 8.37 -4.38
C ALA A 222 27.35 8.08 -5.66
N LEU A 223 26.66 7.90 -6.79
CA LEU A 223 27.28 7.67 -8.09
C LEU A 223 28.20 8.85 -8.49
N LYS A 224 27.75 10.10 -8.28
CA LYS A 224 28.53 11.33 -8.57
C LYS A 224 29.77 11.48 -7.69
N VAL A 225 29.74 10.99 -6.44
CA VAL A 225 30.78 11.26 -5.43
C VAL A 225 32.00 10.33 -5.55
N GLY A 226 31.89 9.14 -6.13
CA GLY A 226 32.99 8.17 -6.01
C GLY A 226 33.12 7.15 -7.13
N GLY A 227 34.12 7.37 -8.00
CA GLY A 227 34.84 6.28 -8.67
C GLY A 227 35.83 5.61 -7.72
N HIS A 228 35.86 4.28 -7.71
CA HIS A 228 36.85 3.52 -6.95
C HIS A 228 38.27 3.88 -7.41
N LYS A 229 39.10 4.39 -6.48
CA LYS A 229 40.53 4.69 -6.73
C LYS A 229 41.43 3.46 -6.56
N SER A 230 40.95 2.39 -5.90
CA SER A 230 41.68 1.13 -5.71
C SER A 230 41.26 0.09 -6.76
N GLU A 231 42.18 -0.78 -7.15
CA GLU A 231 41.85 -1.96 -7.98
C GLU A 231 40.91 -2.87 -7.20
N PHE A 232 39.73 -3.14 -7.76
CA PHE A 232 38.78 -4.10 -7.20
C PHE A 232 39.19 -5.51 -7.61
N ALA A 233 39.36 -6.40 -6.63
CA ALA A 233 39.83 -7.76 -6.83
C ALA A 233 38.74 -8.80 -6.54
N ALA A 234 39.03 -10.08 -6.84
CA ALA A 234 38.06 -11.16 -6.66
C ALA A 234 37.69 -11.39 -5.17
N GLU A 235 38.60 -11.06 -4.26
CA GLU A 235 38.46 -11.19 -2.82
C GLU A 235 37.40 -10.21 -2.26
N ASP A 236 37.29 -9.03 -2.87
CA ASP A 236 36.37 -7.96 -2.46
C ASP A 236 34.90 -8.34 -2.67
N ILE A 237 34.62 -9.26 -3.60
CA ILE A 237 33.27 -9.78 -3.90
C ILE A 237 32.61 -10.32 -2.63
N THR A 238 33.38 -10.98 -1.76
CA THR A 238 32.85 -11.55 -0.50
C THR A 238 32.37 -10.46 0.44
N ALA A 239 33.10 -9.35 0.54
CA ALA A 239 32.72 -8.21 1.38
C ALA A 239 31.45 -7.54 0.86
N VAL A 240 31.35 -7.30 -0.46
CA VAL A 240 30.14 -6.74 -1.09
C VAL A 240 28.93 -7.66 -0.86
N LYS A 241 29.10 -8.96 -1.10
CA LYS A 241 28.06 -9.97 -0.88
C LYS A 241 27.58 -10.01 0.58
N SER A 242 28.48 -9.79 1.54
CA SER A 242 28.13 -9.73 2.97
C SER A 242 27.19 -8.55 3.28
N VAL A 243 27.38 -7.39 2.65
CA VAL A 243 26.48 -6.23 2.81
C VAL A 243 25.08 -6.54 2.29
N THR A 244 24.97 -7.08 1.07
CA THR A 244 23.69 -7.48 0.45
C THR A 244 22.99 -8.56 1.28
N ARG A 245 23.74 -9.56 1.78
CA ARG A 245 23.22 -10.61 2.64
C ARG A 245 22.70 -10.08 3.97
N GLY A 246 23.45 -9.20 4.64
CA GLY A 246 23.02 -8.57 5.89
C GLY A 246 21.71 -7.81 5.75
N PHE A 247 21.47 -7.14 4.61
CA PHE A 247 20.19 -6.49 4.34
C PHE A 247 19.07 -7.49 4.02
N SER A 248 19.37 -8.58 3.30
CA SER A 248 18.41 -9.67 3.07
C SER A 248 17.95 -10.30 4.38
N ASP A 249 18.89 -10.61 5.29
CA ASP A 249 18.60 -11.18 6.60
C ASP A 249 17.79 -10.22 7.45
N PHE A 250 18.10 -8.91 7.41
CA PHE A 250 17.29 -7.86 8.02
C PHE A 250 15.84 -7.85 7.51
N LEU A 251 15.62 -7.82 6.19
CA LEU A 251 14.28 -7.82 5.60
C LEU A 251 13.51 -9.09 5.96
N GLN A 252 14.13 -10.26 5.81
CA GLN A 252 13.50 -11.54 6.11
C GLN A 252 13.17 -11.66 7.60
N GLY A 253 14.05 -11.21 8.50
CA GLY A 253 13.83 -11.22 9.94
C GLY A 253 12.57 -10.46 10.33
N TRP A 254 12.40 -9.24 9.80
CA TRP A 254 11.20 -8.44 10.04
C TRP A 254 9.94 -9.02 9.38
N GLN A 255 10.04 -9.51 8.14
CA GLN A 255 8.92 -10.18 7.48
C GLN A 255 8.45 -11.40 8.29
N LYS A 256 9.36 -12.16 8.91
CA LYS A 256 9.02 -13.27 9.81
C LYS A 256 8.32 -12.80 11.09
N GLN A 257 8.65 -11.62 11.61
CA GLN A 257 7.93 -11.04 12.75
C GLN A 257 6.50 -10.65 12.36
N ILE A 258 6.30 -10.09 11.15
CA ILE A 258 4.94 -9.82 10.63
C ILE A 258 4.16 -11.13 10.45
N TYR A 259 4.78 -12.14 9.85
CA TYR A 259 4.18 -13.47 9.69
C TYR A 259 3.75 -14.04 11.05
N SER A 260 4.62 -13.95 12.06
CA SER A 260 4.33 -14.41 13.43
C SER A 260 3.20 -13.60 14.09
N ALA A 261 3.19 -12.27 13.92
CA ALA A 261 2.11 -11.42 14.44
C ALA A 261 0.76 -11.76 13.80
N LEU A 262 0.74 -12.07 12.50
CA LEU A 262 -0.46 -12.51 11.79
C LEU A 262 -0.94 -13.89 12.24
N LEU A 263 -0.02 -14.81 12.58
CA LEU A 263 -0.38 -16.12 13.16
C LEU A 263 -1.02 -16.01 14.53
N VAL A 264 -0.53 -15.09 15.38
CA VAL A 264 -1.13 -14.80 16.70
C VAL A 264 -2.50 -14.13 16.53
N GLY A 265 -2.65 -13.29 15.51
CA GLY A 265 -3.91 -12.63 15.18
C GLY A 265 -4.26 -11.44 16.08
N ASP A 266 -3.33 -10.96 16.92
CA ASP A 266 -3.53 -9.74 17.71
C ASP A 266 -3.38 -8.49 16.82
N PRO A 267 -4.45 -7.69 16.61
CA PRO A 267 -4.39 -6.50 15.74
C PRO A 267 -3.35 -5.49 16.20
N LYS A 268 -3.14 -5.32 17.52
CA LYS A 268 -2.15 -4.37 18.05
C LYS A 268 -0.73 -4.81 17.72
N SER A 269 -0.41 -6.09 17.91
CA SER A 269 0.88 -6.65 17.51
C SER A 269 1.12 -6.49 16.00
N ILE A 270 0.11 -6.76 15.15
CA ILE A 270 0.26 -6.62 13.70
C ILE A 270 0.55 -5.16 13.33
N THR A 271 -0.23 -4.21 13.85
CA THR A 271 -0.05 -2.77 13.62
C THR A 271 1.35 -2.31 14.07
N ASN A 272 1.75 -2.64 15.30
CA ASN A 272 3.02 -2.17 15.86
C ASN A 272 4.22 -2.74 15.11
N THR A 273 4.25 -4.03 14.83
CA THR A 273 5.34 -4.66 14.07
C THR A 273 5.42 -4.10 12.66
N SER A 274 4.28 -3.84 12.01
CA SER A 274 4.23 -3.23 10.67
C SER A 274 4.83 -1.83 10.66
N ILE A 275 4.45 -0.96 11.61
CA ILE A 275 4.95 0.41 11.67
C ILE A 275 6.46 0.43 11.99
N LEU A 276 6.90 -0.41 12.93
CA LEU A 276 8.32 -0.53 13.27
C LEU A 276 9.14 -0.99 12.06
N PHE A 277 8.65 -2.00 11.33
CA PHE A 277 9.34 -2.48 10.14
C PHE A 277 9.41 -1.40 9.04
N ALA A 278 8.32 -0.67 8.80
CA ALA A 278 8.30 0.43 7.85
C ALA A 278 9.35 1.51 8.20
N GLY A 279 9.42 1.92 9.47
CA GLY A 279 10.42 2.89 9.93
C GLY A 279 11.87 2.37 9.80
N GLU A 280 12.10 1.09 10.08
CA GLU A 280 13.42 0.48 9.89
C GLU A 280 13.84 0.39 8.41
N ILE A 281 12.89 0.19 7.49
CA ILE A 281 13.15 0.27 6.04
C ILE A 281 13.57 1.69 5.66
N GLU A 282 12.82 2.71 6.09
CA GLU A 282 13.14 4.13 5.80
C GLU A 282 14.55 4.51 6.28
N ARG A 283 14.97 3.96 7.43
CA ARG A 283 16.30 4.19 8.01
C ARG A 283 17.43 3.51 7.24
N LYS A 284 17.23 2.27 6.75
CA LYS A 284 18.31 1.44 6.18
C LYS A 284 18.40 1.47 4.65
N ILE A 285 17.29 1.73 3.95
CA ILE A 285 17.28 1.71 2.48
C ILE A 285 18.25 2.72 1.81
N PRO A 286 18.52 3.93 2.36
CA PRO A 286 19.48 4.86 1.77
C PRO A 286 20.89 4.28 1.66
N SER A 287 21.35 3.58 2.70
CA SER A 287 22.68 2.96 2.72
C SER A 287 22.80 1.85 1.67
N LEU A 288 21.73 1.07 1.45
CA LEU A 288 21.71 0.05 0.39
C LEU A 288 21.72 0.67 -1.01
N ALA A 289 21.01 1.79 -1.20
CA ALA A 289 21.05 2.53 -2.46
C ALA A 289 22.46 3.08 -2.76
N GLY A 290 23.15 3.60 -1.74
CA GLY A 290 24.55 4.00 -1.85
C GLY A 290 25.49 2.82 -2.19
N ALA A 291 25.28 1.66 -1.56
CA ALA A 291 26.03 0.44 -1.89
C ALA A 291 25.78 -0.01 -3.35
N ALA A 292 24.54 0.06 -3.83
CA ALA A 292 24.21 -0.24 -5.22
C ALA A 292 24.94 0.70 -6.21
N ALA A 293 25.08 1.99 -5.87
CA ALA A 293 25.84 2.94 -6.69
C ALA A 293 27.34 2.62 -6.71
N ALA A 294 27.93 2.27 -5.56
CA ALA A 294 29.32 1.83 -5.48
C ALA A 294 29.56 0.58 -6.34
N ILE A 295 28.68 -0.42 -6.24
CA ILE A 295 28.71 -1.63 -7.07
C ILE A 295 28.68 -1.26 -8.56
N GLN A 296 27.79 -0.35 -8.97
CA GLN A 296 27.70 0.08 -10.36
C GLN A 296 29.00 0.74 -10.86
N ASN A 297 29.62 1.59 -10.04
CA ASN A 297 30.90 2.23 -10.39
C ASN A 297 32.04 1.21 -10.54
N VAL A 298 32.07 0.17 -9.69
CA VAL A 298 33.04 -0.93 -9.84
C VAL A 298 32.78 -1.71 -11.13
N ILE A 299 31.53 -2.08 -11.42
CA ILE A 299 31.16 -2.78 -12.66
C ILE A 299 31.65 -1.99 -13.88
N GLN A 300 31.38 -0.68 -13.93
CA GLN A 300 31.82 0.16 -15.04
C GLN A 300 33.35 0.18 -15.18
N SER A 301 34.09 0.27 -14.07
CA SER A 301 35.55 0.22 -14.08
C SER A 301 36.10 -1.13 -14.56
N LEU A 302 35.48 -2.24 -14.14
CA LEU A 302 35.87 -3.59 -14.58
C LEU A 302 35.62 -3.78 -16.08
N LEU A 303 34.49 -3.31 -16.59
CA LEU A 303 34.17 -3.35 -18.03
C LEU A 303 35.18 -2.53 -18.84
N GLN A 304 35.56 -1.33 -18.39
CA GLN A 304 36.58 -0.50 -19.05
C GLN A 304 37.97 -1.15 -19.11
N ARG A 305 38.27 -2.04 -18.16
CA ARG A 305 39.54 -2.80 -18.09
C ARG A 305 39.44 -4.21 -18.69
N ASN A 306 38.37 -4.50 -19.43
CA ASN A 306 38.10 -5.81 -20.04
C ASN A 306 38.07 -6.98 -19.04
N SER A 307 37.66 -6.72 -17.79
CA SER A 307 37.51 -7.73 -16.73
C SER A 307 36.08 -8.27 -16.65
N GLY A 308 35.57 -8.79 -17.78
CA GLY A 308 34.18 -9.22 -17.96
C GLY A 308 33.66 -10.18 -16.89
N GLY A 309 34.43 -11.24 -16.58
CA GLY A 309 33.98 -12.26 -15.63
C GLY A 309 33.83 -11.75 -14.19
N LEU A 310 34.64 -10.76 -13.78
CA LEU A 310 34.45 -10.09 -12.48
C LEU A 310 33.24 -9.16 -12.51
N ALA A 311 33.03 -8.45 -13.63
CA ALA A 311 31.87 -7.58 -13.81
C ALA A 311 30.55 -8.36 -13.74
N GLU A 312 30.47 -9.56 -14.33
CA GLU A 312 29.29 -10.44 -14.25
C GLU A 312 29.01 -10.94 -12.84
N ARG A 313 30.04 -11.44 -12.14
CA ARG A 313 29.90 -11.89 -10.74
C ARG A 313 29.38 -10.78 -9.84
N LEU A 314 29.83 -9.55 -10.08
CA LEU A 314 29.36 -8.38 -9.36
C LEU A 314 27.97 -7.92 -9.84
N GLY A 315 27.67 -8.09 -11.13
CA GLY A 315 26.36 -7.88 -11.74
C GLY A 315 25.26 -8.71 -11.09
N ASP A 316 25.53 -9.98 -10.79
CA ASP A 316 24.59 -10.84 -10.03
C ASP A 316 24.27 -10.24 -8.65
N ILE A 317 25.28 -9.74 -7.94
CA ILE A 317 25.10 -9.08 -6.65
C ILE A 317 24.34 -7.76 -6.81
N ALA A 318 24.58 -7.02 -7.90
CA ALA A 318 23.88 -5.77 -8.21
C ALA A 318 22.38 -6.01 -8.46
N VAL A 319 22.04 -7.08 -9.18
CA VAL A 319 20.66 -7.53 -9.41
C VAL A 319 19.97 -7.89 -8.09
N ASP A 320 20.62 -8.71 -7.26
CA ASP A 320 20.07 -9.09 -5.96
C ASP A 320 19.89 -7.86 -5.04
N THR A 321 20.86 -6.94 -5.05
CA THR A 321 20.81 -5.68 -4.29
C THR A 321 19.63 -4.81 -4.72
N HIS A 322 19.43 -4.62 -6.03
CA HIS A 322 18.28 -3.87 -6.52
C HIS A 322 16.96 -4.58 -6.20
N PHE A 323 16.88 -5.91 -6.34
CA PHE A 323 15.67 -6.64 -5.96
C PHE A 323 15.35 -6.50 -4.47
N LEU A 324 16.35 -6.47 -3.59
CA LEU A 324 16.17 -6.19 -2.16
C LEU A 324 15.63 -4.77 -1.91
N ILE A 325 16.09 -3.77 -2.65
CA ILE A 325 15.53 -2.41 -2.62
C ILE A 325 14.05 -2.44 -3.00
N ARG A 326 13.69 -3.11 -4.11
CA ARG A 326 12.29 -3.25 -4.55
C ARG A 326 11.44 -3.98 -3.50
N LYS A 327 11.97 -5.07 -2.93
CA LYS A 327 11.33 -5.83 -1.85
C LYS A 327 11.10 -4.98 -0.60
N ALA A 328 12.05 -4.11 -0.24
CA ALA A 328 11.91 -3.18 0.87
C ALA A 328 10.79 -2.15 0.61
N ILE A 329 10.75 -1.55 -0.58
CA ILE A 329 9.69 -0.58 -0.95
C ILE A 329 8.31 -1.25 -0.94
N ALA A 330 8.18 -2.45 -1.51
CA ALA A 330 6.93 -3.22 -1.46
C ALA A 330 6.53 -3.55 -0.01
N SER A 331 7.48 -3.97 0.83
CA SER A 331 7.23 -4.29 2.24
C SER A 331 6.80 -3.06 3.05
N HIS A 332 7.40 -1.90 2.78
CA HIS A 332 7.08 -0.63 3.42
C HIS A 332 5.62 -0.23 3.17
N VAL A 333 5.19 -0.26 1.92
CA VAL A 333 3.80 0.04 1.54
C VAL A 333 2.84 -1.01 2.11
N ALA A 334 3.21 -2.29 2.04
CA ALA A 334 2.42 -3.38 2.63
C ALA A 334 2.24 -3.21 4.14
N CYS A 335 3.27 -2.75 4.86
CA CYS A 335 3.21 -2.48 6.30
C CYS A 335 2.20 -1.38 6.64
N TYR A 336 2.27 -0.22 5.98
CA TYR A 336 1.32 0.87 6.25
C TYR A 336 -0.11 0.46 5.92
N ARG A 337 -0.32 -0.27 4.81
CA ARG A 337 -1.63 -0.80 4.45
C ARG A 337 -2.15 -1.81 5.47
N LEU A 338 -1.30 -2.73 5.92
CA LEU A 338 -1.65 -3.74 6.92
C LEU A 338 -2.00 -3.06 8.25
N ALA A 339 -1.17 -2.14 8.73
CA ALA A 339 -1.39 -1.35 9.94
C ALA A 339 -2.68 -0.53 9.90
N ALA A 340 -3.01 0.08 8.75
CA ALA A 340 -4.28 0.78 8.58
C ALA A 340 -5.46 -0.19 8.71
N SER A 341 -5.37 -1.36 8.07
CA SER A 341 -6.46 -2.34 8.03
C SER A 341 -6.72 -3.04 9.37
N THR A 342 -5.73 -3.12 10.26
CA THR A 342 -5.85 -3.74 11.59
C THR A 342 -6.28 -2.77 12.68
N ASN A 343 -6.32 -1.47 12.41
CA ASN A 343 -6.78 -0.43 13.34
C ASN A 343 -8.31 -0.18 13.29
N GLY A 344 -9.11 -1.22 13.04
CA GLY A 344 -10.58 -1.12 13.07
C GLY A 344 -11.22 -0.49 11.82
N LEU A 345 -10.48 -0.40 10.71
CA LEU A 345 -11.03 -0.09 9.38
C LEU A 345 -11.66 -1.34 8.77
N ASP A 346 -12.58 -1.19 7.79
CA ASP A 346 -13.10 -2.34 7.06
C ASP A 346 -11.93 -3.03 6.34
N THR A 347 -11.56 -4.22 6.82
CA THR A 347 -10.37 -4.90 6.32
C THR A 347 -10.60 -5.31 4.86
N PRO A 348 -9.74 -4.87 3.91
CA PRO A 348 -9.86 -5.24 2.51
C PRO A 348 -9.85 -6.76 2.29
N LYS A 349 -10.54 -7.23 1.23
CA LYS A 349 -10.71 -8.67 0.94
C LYS A 349 -9.38 -9.45 0.86
N ASP A 350 -8.36 -8.87 0.25
CA ASP A 350 -7.04 -9.50 0.13
C ASP A 350 -6.30 -9.61 1.46
N ILE A 351 -6.44 -8.63 2.36
CA ILE A 351 -5.90 -8.72 3.73
C ILE A 351 -6.68 -9.73 4.56
N LYS A 352 -8.03 -9.75 4.47
CA LYS A 352 -8.87 -10.79 5.08
C LYS A 352 -8.44 -12.19 4.61
N ASN A 353 -8.18 -12.36 3.32
CA ASN A 353 -7.69 -13.61 2.74
C ASN A 353 -6.30 -13.99 3.26
N LEU A 354 -5.38 -13.03 3.36
CA LEU A 354 -4.05 -13.26 3.93
C LEU A 354 -4.14 -13.75 5.38
N GLN A 355 -4.90 -13.05 6.22
CA GLN A 355 -5.12 -13.42 7.63
C GLN A 355 -5.78 -14.79 7.77
N LYS A 356 -6.78 -15.10 6.94
CA LYS A 356 -7.49 -16.39 6.96
C LYS A 356 -6.57 -17.56 6.58
N ASN A 357 -5.70 -17.38 5.60
CA ASN A 357 -4.91 -18.46 5.03
C ASN A 357 -3.50 -18.58 5.65
N ILE A 358 -3.11 -17.67 6.54
CA ILE A 358 -1.74 -17.56 7.07
C ILE A 358 -1.20 -18.87 7.66
N THR A 359 -2.07 -19.66 8.30
CA THR A 359 -1.72 -20.95 8.93
C THR A 359 -1.37 -22.05 7.92
N SER A 360 -1.87 -21.95 6.69
CA SER A 360 -1.58 -22.88 5.59
C SER A 360 -0.45 -22.42 4.67
N MET A 361 0.04 -21.20 4.84
CA MET A 361 1.08 -20.62 3.99
C MET A 361 2.47 -20.98 4.51
N THR A 362 3.37 -21.32 3.59
CA THR A 362 4.80 -21.32 3.86
C THR A 362 5.32 -19.89 3.91
N PHE A 363 6.45 -19.65 4.60
CA PHE A 363 7.02 -18.31 4.67
C PHE A 363 7.45 -17.78 3.29
N THR A 364 8.10 -18.63 2.49
CA THR A 364 8.61 -18.31 1.16
C THR A 364 8.52 -19.54 0.25
N THR A 365 8.38 -19.31 -1.05
CA THR A 365 8.35 -20.33 -2.10
C THR A 365 9.37 -19.96 -3.16
N ARG A 366 10.03 -20.97 -3.75
CA ARG A 366 10.94 -20.74 -4.87
C ARG A 366 10.15 -20.27 -6.09
N LEU A 367 10.61 -19.20 -6.71
CA LEU A 367 10.07 -18.77 -7.99
C LEU A 367 10.51 -19.74 -9.08
N PRO A 368 9.69 -19.95 -10.13
CA PRO A 368 10.10 -20.75 -11.28
C PRO A 368 11.33 -20.12 -11.91
N ASN A 369 12.38 -20.91 -12.14
CA ASN A 369 13.59 -20.50 -12.81
C ASN A 369 13.95 -21.51 -13.89
N GLY A 370 14.46 -21.01 -15.02
CA GLY A 370 14.90 -21.86 -16.11
C GLY A 370 16.23 -22.54 -15.82
N LYS A 371 16.65 -23.42 -16.73
CA LYS A 371 18.02 -23.94 -16.76
C LYS A 371 18.98 -22.78 -17.00
N ASN A 372 19.98 -22.59 -16.13
CA ASN A 372 20.97 -21.53 -16.32
C ASN A 372 21.82 -21.81 -17.59
N VAL A 373 21.82 -20.88 -18.53
CA VAL A 373 22.50 -20.99 -19.83
C VAL A 373 23.32 -19.71 -20.08
N GLU A 374 24.61 -19.87 -20.35
CA GLU A 374 25.48 -18.77 -20.81
C GLU A 374 25.04 -18.27 -22.18
N LEU A 375 25.17 -16.96 -22.47
CA LEU A 375 24.68 -16.40 -23.73
C LEU A 375 25.34 -17.06 -24.96
N ALA A 376 26.64 -17.40 -24.87
CA ALA A 376 27.37 -18.10 -25.93
C ALA A 376 26.86 -19.51 -26.23
N LYS A 377 26.07 -20.10 -25.32
CA LYS A 377 25.52 -21.46 -25.43
C LYS A 377 24.06 -21.48 -25.86
N LEU A 378 23.43 -20.32 -26.10
CA LEU A 378 22.09 -20.25 -26.68
C LEU A 378 22.19 -20.65 -28.15
N ASN A 379 21.75 -21.87 -28.45
CA ASN A 379 21.81 -22.46 -29.78
C ASN A 379 20.51 -23.19 -30.11
N ASN A 380 20.43 -23.73 -31.33
CA ASN A 380 19.24 -24.39 -31.84
C ASN A 380 18.76 -25.60 -31.01
N ASP A 381 19.65 -26.23 -30.23
CA ASP A 381 19.30 -27.41 -29.43
C ASP A 381 18.44 -27.06 -28.20
N LEU A 382 18.35 -25.78 -27.86
CA LEU A 382 17.55 -25.26 -26.75
C LEU A 382 16.21 -24.67 -27.19
N ASP A 383 15.83 -24.81 -28.47
CA ASP A 383 14.55 -24.28 -28.96
C ASP A 383 13.37 -24.89 -28.20
N GLY A 384 12.51 -24.04 -27.64
CA GLY A 384 11.38 -24.41 -26.77
C GLY A 384 11.74 -24.67 -25.31
N GLU A 385 13.02 -24.64 -24.92
CA GLU A 385 13.44 -24.89 -23.54
C GLU A 385 13.25 -23.67 -22.63
N PHE A 386 12.91 -23.92 -21.36
CA PHE A 386 12.81 -22.88 -20.34
C PHE A 386 14.20 -22.61 -19.72
N VAL A 387 14.77 -21.46 -20.06
CA VAL A 387 16.15 -21.08 -19.72
C VAL A 387 16.20 -19.85 -18.83
N GLU A 388 17.22 -19.76 -17.99
CA GLU A 388 17.62 -18.54 -17.29
C GLU A 388 18.90 -18.02 -17.94
N ILE A 389 18.89 -16.76 -18.38
CA ILE A 389 20.05 -16.10 -19.00
C ILE A 389 20.39 -14.81 -18.25
N ARG A 390 21.67 -14.42 -18.36
CA ARG A 390 22.24 -13.27 -17.66
C ARG A 390 23.11 -12.46 -18.59
N GLY A 391 23.17 -11.15 -18.40
CA GLY A 391 24.04 -10.28 -19.19
C GLY A 391 23.77 -8.81 -18.97
N PHE A 392 24.65 -7.96 -19.51
CA PHE A 392 24.48 -6.52 -19.50
C PHE A 392 23.57 -6.07 -20.64
N VAL A 393 22.66 -5.15 -20.34
CA VAL A 393 21.77 -4.55 -21.34
C VAL A 393 22.60 -3.69 -22.28
N LYS A 394 22.77 -4.15 -23.52
CA LYS A 394 23.37 -3.37 -24.61
C LYS A 394 22.36 -2.38 -25.18
N GLU A 395 21.13 -2.85 -25.40
CA GLU A 395 20.02 -2.08 -25.93
C GLU A 395 18.72 -2.46 -25.22
N VAL A 396 17.86 -1.47 -24.99
CA VAL A 396 16.49 -1.65 -24.50
C VAL A 396 15.56 -0.72 -25.27
N SER A 397 14.47 -1.25 -25.79
CA SER A 397 13.46 -0.47 -26.49
C SER A 397 12.06 -1.02 -26.25
N SER A 398 11.05 -0.18 -26.41
CA SER A 398 9.64 -0.58 -26.35
C SER A 398 8.92 -0.03 -27.59
N PRO A 399 9.23 -0.56 -28.79
CA PRO A 399 8.68 0.00 -30.03
C PRO A 399 7.15 -0.11 -30.06
N PRO A 400 6.45 0.84 -30.70
CA PRO A 400 5.03 0.74 -30.93
C PRO A 400 4.74 -0.50 -31.80
N GLN A 401 3.83 -1.36 -31.34
CA GLN A 401 3.45 -2.58 -32.05
C GLN A 401 2.07 -2.44 -32.68
N GLU A 402 1.87 -3.08 -33.83
CA GLU A 402 0.56 -3.22 -34.45
C GLU A 402 -0.37 -4.01 -33.50
N GLY A 403 -1.63 -3.55 -33.35
CA GLY A 403 -2.61 -4.18 -32.45
C GLY A 403 -2.52 -3.73 -30.98
N GLY A 404 -1.65 -2.76 -30.64
CA GLY A 404 -1.64 -2.12 -29.31
C GLY A 404 -1.02 -2.95 -28.18
N MET A 405 -0.36 -4.06 -28.51
CA MET A 405 0.36 -4.87 -27.52
C MET A 405 1.66 -4.18 -27.11
N LEU A 406 1.82 -3.89 -25.81
CA LEU A 406 3.06 -3.31 -25.30
C LEU A 406 4.15 -4.39 -25.20
N LEU A 407 5.16 -4.34 -26.06
CA LEU A 407 6.34 -5.23 -26.02
C LEU A 407 7.59 -4.43 -25.69
N SER A 408 8.48 -5.02 -24.88
CA SER A 408 9.84 -4.52 -24.69
C SER A 408 10.85 -5.51 -25.24
N HIS A 409 11.81 -4.99 -26.00
CA HIS A 409 12.94 -5.72 -26.53
C HIS A 409 14.19 -5.37 -25.73
N LEU A 410 14.93 -6.41 -25.35
CA LEU A 410 16.22 -6.31 -24.69
C LEU A 410 17.26 -7.00 -25.58
N LYS A 411 18.43 -6.39 -25.70
CA LYS A 411 19.62 -7.04 -26.21
C LYS A 411 20.63 -7.13 -25.07
N LEU A 412 20.94 -8.35 -24.66
CA LEU A 412 21.92 -8.63 -23.61
C LEU A 412 23.27 -8.94 -24.25
N GLN A 413 24.35 -8.57 -23.55
CA GLN A 413 25.73 -8.86 -23.92
C GLN A 413 26.45 -9.49 -22.72
N ASP A 414 27.19 -10.56 -23.00
CA ASP A 414 28.15 -11.19 -22.10
C ASP A 414 29.54 -10.58 -22.40
N PRO A 415 30.13 -9.76 -21.50
CA PRO A 415 31.40 -9.11 -21.73
C PRO A 415 32.59 -10.08 -21.66
N SER A 416 32.43 -11.28 -21.12
CA SER A 416 33.49 -12.30 -21.07
C SER A 416 33.63 -13.04 -22.39
N SER A 417 32.52 -13.28 -23.10
CA SER A 417 32.52 -14.00 -24.38
C SER A 417 32.15 -13.16 -25.60
N ASP A 418 31.78 -11.90 -25.41
CA ASP A 418 31.18 -10.99 -26.40
C ASP A 418 29.89 -11.55 -27.05
N ALA A 419 29.26 -12.54 -26.41
CA ALA A 419 28.04 -13.15 -26.94
C ALA A 419 26.84 -12.26 -26.68
N GLU A 420 25.90 -12.25 -27.61
CA GLU A 420 24.68 -11.44 -27.52
C GLU A 420 23.44 -12.32 -27.58
N ALA A 421 22.40 -11.92 -26.85
CA ALA A 421 21.10 -12.59 -26.90
C ALA A 421 19.98 -11.56 -26.87
N ASN A 422 18.92 -11.80 -27.66
CA ASN A 422 17.70 -11.01 -27.57
C ASN A 422 16.76 -11.60 -26.52
N ALA A 423 16.01 -10.74 -25.84
CA ALA A 423 14.89 -11.14 -25.01
C ALA A 423 13.69 -10.21 -25.23
N VAL A 424 12.49 -10.76 -25.08
CA VAL A 424 11.23 -10.02 -25.25
C VAL A 424 10.40 -10.16 -23.99
N VAL A 425 9.90 -9.03 -23.47
CA VAL A 425 8.96 -8.99 -22.35
C VAL A 425 7.60 -8.49 -22.83
N ARG A 426 6.54 -9.26 -22.56
CA ARG A 426 5.15 -8.89 -22.88
C ARG A 426 4.58 -7.94 -21.84
N PHE A 427 3.67 -7.06 -22.27
CA PHE A 427 2.90 -6.12 -21.44
C PHE A 427 3.75 -5.26 -20.51
N SER A 428 4.95 -4.88 -20.94
CA SER A 428 5.88 -4.09 -20.13
C SER A 428 6.58 -3.04 -20.98
N HIS A 429 6.81 -1.87 -20.38
CA HIS A 429 7.68 -0.83 -20.92
C HIS A 429 8.92 -0.76 -20.04
N LEU A 430 9.93 -1.59 -20.35
CA LEU A 430 11.11 -1.76 -19.51
C LEU A 430 11.93 -0.48 -19.28
N PRO A 431 12.10 0.42 -20.26
CA PRO A 431 12.70 1.72 -19.99
C PRO A 431 11.96 2.51 -18.90
N HIS A 432 10.62 2.46 -18.87
CA HIS A 432 9.82 3.10 -17.84
C HIS A 432 9.93 2.38 -16.49
N ALA A 433 10.11 1.06 -16.51
CA ALA A 433 10.45 0.28 -15.31
C ALA A 433 11.85 0.60 -14.75
N GLY A 434 12.67 1.39 -15.47
CA GLY A 434 14.01 1.76 -15.06
C GLY A 434 15.08 0.74 -15.47
N VAL A 435 14.82 -0.10 -16.47
CA VAL A 435 15.86 -0.89 -17.15
C VAL A 435 16.60 0.03 -18.10
N THR A 436 17.92 0.13 -17.97
CA THR A 436 18.77 1.05 -18.73
C THR A 436 19.88 0.30 -19.46
N LYS A 437 20.48 0.94 -20.46
CA LYS A 437 21.76 0.49 -21.01
C LYS A 437 22.79 0.34 -19.89
N GLY A 438 23.57 -0.74 -19.91
CA GLY A 438 24.57 -1.08 -18.92
C GLY A 438 24.03 -1.66 -17.60
N ALA A 439 22.70 -1.79 -17.44
CA ALA A 439 22.15 -2.56 -16.32
C ALA A 439 22.47 -4.05 -16.51
N PHE A 440 22.78 -4.77 -15.43
CA PHE A 440 22.90 -6.22 -15.48
C PHE A 440 21.50 -6.84 -15.30
N CYS A 441 21.14 -7.82 -16.11
CA CYS A 441 19.85 -8.48 -16.05
C CYS A 441 20.00 -9.98 -15.78
N ARG A 442 19.04 -10.54 -15.03
CA ARG A 442 18.80 -11.98 -14.88
C ARG A 442 17.33 -12.23 -15.22
N LEU A 443 17.07 -13.02 -16.26
CA LEU A 443 15.71 -13.29 -16.72
C LEU A 443 15.51 -14.78 -17.00
N SER A 444 14.28 -15.25 -16.82
CA SER A 444 13.87 -16.62 -17.19
C SER A 444 12.73 -16.57 -18.20
N GLY A 445 12.80 -17.43 -19.20
CA GLY A 445 11.86 -17.46 -20.31
C GLY A 445 12.03 -18.68 -21.21
N ILE A 446 11.18 -18.81 -22.21
CA ILE A 446 11.29 -19.85 -23.23
C ILE A 446 12.20 -19.33 -24.33
N PHE A 447 13.28 -20.05 -24.66
CA PHE A 447 14.11 -19.72 -25.81
C PHE A 447 13.42 -20.18 -27.09
N ASN A 448 13.18 -19.25 -28.01
CA ASN A 448 12.61 -19.54 -29.32
C ASN A 448 13.60 -19.13 -30.40
N LYS A 449 13.96 -20.07 -31.28
CA LYS A 449 14.82 -19.80 -32.43
C LYS A 449 14.16 -18.85 -33.44
N SER A 450 12.84 -18.92 -33.56
CA SER A 450 12.07 -18.03 -34.42
C SER A 450 10.91 -17.42 -33.63
N SER A 451 11.22 -16.43 -32.78
CA SER A 451 10.20 -15.76 -31.97
C SER A 451 9.27 -14.91 -32.85
N SER A 452 7.96 -15.17 -32.77
CA SER A 452 6.95 -14.34 -33.42
C SER A 452 6.90 -12.92 -32.84
N LEU A 453 7.39 -12.73 -31.61
CA LEU A 453 7.41 -11.43 -30.94
C LEU A 453 8.60 -10.56 -31.35
N LEU A 454 9.59 -11.12 -32.06
CA LEU A 454 10.77 -10.41 -32.53
C LEU A 454 11.00 -10.61 -34.03
N SER A 455 9.91 -10.62 -34.81
CA SER A 455 9.94 -10.70 -36.27
C SER A 455 10.73 -11.91 -36.80
N GLY A 456 10.59 -13.07 -36.14
CA GLY A 456 11.22 -14.33 -36.53
C GLY A 456 12.68 -14.49 -36.09
N ARG A 457 13.23 -13.55 -35.31
CA ARG A 457 14.59 -13.66 -34.75
C ARG A 457 14.63 -14.53 -33.50
N GLU A 458 15.81 -15.08 -33.23
CA GLU A 458 16.10 -15.82 -32.00
C GLU A 458 15.93 -14.90 -30.79
N ALA A 459 15.13 -15.33 -29.81
CA ALA A 459 14.89 -14.57 -28.58
C ALA A 459 14.45 -15.46 -27.42
N VAL A 460 14.80 -15.04 -26.21
CA VAL A 460 14.15 -15.55 -24.98
C VAL A 460 12.87 -14.76 -24.73
N GLU A 461 11.72 -15.43 -24.80
CA GLU A 461 10.43 -14.88 -24.42
C GLU A 461 10.26 -15.00 -22.91
N VAL A 462 10.38 -13.87 -22.20
CA VAL A 462 10.38 -13.82 -20.74
C VAL A 462 9.02 -14.26 -20.21
N ASP A 463 9.03 -15.21 -19.28
CA ASP A 463 7.82 -15.77 -18.69
C ASP A 463 7.19 -14.82 -17.67
N ALA A 464 5.88 -14.95 -17.48
CA ALA A 464 5.11 -14.19 -16.51
C ALA A 464 4.87 -15.02 -15.25
N LEU A 465 5.39 -14.56 -14.12
CA LEU A 465 5.18 -15.18 -12.82
C LEU A 465 3.70 -15.18 -12.46
N SER A 466 3.15 -16.35 -12.14
CA SER A 466 1.78 -16.51 -11.60
C SER A 466 1.72 -16.07 -10.13
N LEU A 467 2.05 -14.81 -9.84
CA LEU A 467 2.12 -14.26 -8.47
C LEU A 467 0.80 -14.39 -7.70
N ALA A 468 -0.33 -14.45 -8.41
CA ALA A 468 -1.63 -14.69 -7.83
C ALA A 468 -1.72 -16.07 -7.16
N ASP A 469 -1.22 -17.10 -7.84
CA ASP A 469 -1.23 -18.48 -7.38
C ASP A 469 -0.11 -18.76 -6.39
N LEU A 470 1.10 -18.25 -6.65
CA LEU A 470 2.21 -18.31 -5.70
C LEU A 470 1.87 -17.62 -4.37
N GLY A 471 1.13 -16.51 -4.44
CA GLY A 471 0.62 -15.80 -3.26
C GLY A 471 -0.50 -16.54 -2.51
N LYS A 472 -0.96 -17.72 -2.95
CA LYS A 472 -1.85 -18.58 -2.16
C LYS A 472 -1.07 -19.47 -1.18
N THR A 473 0.19 -19.79 -1.50
CA THR A 473 1.03 -20.71 -0.73
C THR A 473 2.24 -20.05 -0.07
N SER A 474 2.60 -18.84 -0.49
CA SER A 474 3.79 -18.11 -0.02
C SER A 474 3.41 -16.80 0.67
N PHE A 475 3.72 -16.69 1.96
CA PHE A 475 3.48 -15.48 2.75
C PHE A 475 4.22 -14.27 2.18
N ASP A 476 5.52 -14.38 1.88
CA ASP A 476 6.32 -13.26 1.41
C ASP A 476 5.77 -12.62 0.12
N ILE A 477 5.33 -13.44 -0.84
CA ILE A 477 4.68 -13.00 -2.08
C ILE A 477 3.32 -12.38 -1.76
N ALA A 478 2.48 -13.04 -0.94
CA ALA A 478 1.17 -12.51 -0.57
C ALA A 478 1.25 -11.16 0.16
N PHE A 479 2.22 -11.03 1.07
CA PHE A 479 2.51 -9.81 1.81
C PHE A 479 2.99 -8.69 0.89
N MET A 480 3.98 -8.95 0.02
CA MET A 480 4.43 -7.94 -0.95
C MET A 480 3.33 -7.54 -1.94
N ARG A 481 2.42 -8.46 -2.29
CA ARG A 481 1.27 -8.16 -3.14
C ARG A 481 0.28 -7.20 -2.50
N LEU A 482 0.31 -7.02 -1.17
CA LEU A 482 -0.47 -5.96 -0.54
C LEU A 482 -0.08 -4.56 -1.07
N ALA A 483 1.12 -4.39 -1.62
CA ALA A 483 1.56 -3.13 -2.23
C ALA A 483 1.24 -2.99 -3.73
N SER A 484 0.71 -4.03 -4.39
CA SER A 484 0.69 -4.13 -5.86
C SER A 484 -0.05 -3.01 -6.59
N ARG A 485 -0.94 -2.30 -5.88
CA ARG A 485 -1.64 -1.12 -6.38
C ARG A 485 -0.71 0.08 -6.60
N TRP A 486 0.27 0.28 -5.71
CA TRP A 486 1.17 1.44 -5.73
C TRP A 486 2.55 1.07 -6.28
N PHE A 487 3.04 -0.11 -5.92
CA PHE A 487 4.37 -0.59 -6.29
C PHE A 487 4.37 -2.09 -6.59
N GLN A 488 4.99 -2.45 -7.71
CA GLN A 488 5.13 -3.83 -8.13
C GLN A 488 6.62 -4.20 -8.13
N PRO A 489 7.08 -5.03 -7.17
CA PRO A 489 8.47 -5.45 -7.14
C PRO A 489 8.84 -6.26 -8.39
N TRP A 490 7.92 -7.05 -8.94
CA TRP A 490 8.02 -7.66 -10.28
C TRP A 490 7.17 -6.86 -11.26
N ARG A 491 7.80 -6.08 -12.13
CA ARG A 491 7.07 -5.25 -13.11
C ARG A 491 6.37 -6.13 -14.14
N SER A 492 5.06 -5.93 -14.30
CA SER A 492 4.20 -6.72 -15.17
C SER A 492 4.28 -8.23 -14.89
N ASN A 493 4.62 -8.62 -13.66
CA ASN A 493 4.90 -10.00 -13.25
C ASN A 493 6.01 -10.70 -14.06
N ALA A 494 6.83 -9.96 -14.82
CA ALA A 494 7.90 -10.56 -15.61
C ALA A 494 8.90 -11.27 -14.71
N ASN A 495 9.35 -12.46 -15.13
CA ASN A 495 10.44 -13.19 -14.49
C ASN A 495 11.80 -12.58 -14.89
N LEU A 496 11.97 -11.31 -14.52
CA LEU A 496 13.08 -10.45 -14.87
C LEU A 496 13.51 -9.66 -13.63
N TYR A 497 14.81 -9.72 -13.37
CA TYR A 497 15.50 -8.89 -12.40
C TYR A 497 16.58 -8.10 -13.11
N TRP A 498 16.83 -6.88 -12.63
CA TRP A 498 17.86 -6.01 -13.20
C TRP A 498 18.56 -5.22 -12.10
N SER A 499 19.79 -4.79 -12.33
CA SER A 499 20.50 -3.86 -11.45
C SER A 499 20.03 -2.42 -11.69
N LEU A 500 20.24 -1.53 -10.71
CA LEU A 500 20.12 -0.09 -10.96
C LEU A 500 21.24 0.35 -11.90
N GLY A 501 20.89 1.07 -12.97
CA GLY A 501 21.84 1.66 -13.90
C GLY A 501 21.65 3.17 -14.01
N ALA A 502 22.71 3.88 -14.41
CA ALA A 502 22.61 5.31 -14.69
C ALA A 502 21.88 5.52 -16.03
N HIS A 503 20.88 6.41 -16.07
CA HIS A 503 20.42 6.93 -17.35
C HIS A 503 21.52 7.83 -17.93
N SER A 504 21.98 7.53 -19.14
CA SER A 504 22.72 8.50 -19.94
C SER A 504 21.71 9.53 -20.45
N SER A 505 21.91 10.81 -20.14
CA SER A 505 21.15 11.86 -20.82
C SER A 505 21.45 11.77 -22.32
N GLU A 506 20.40 11.88 -23.14
CA GLU A 506 20.60 12.18 -24.55
C GLU A 506 21.44 13.46 -24.65
N GLU A 507 22.34 13.48 -25.63
CA GLU A 507 23.41 14.46 -25.80
C GLU A 507 22.97 15.91 -25.50
N GLY A 508 23.60 16.54 -24.50
CA GLY A 508 23.52 18.00 -24.31
C GLY A 508 23.05 18.51 -22.95
N ILE A 509 22.51 17.68 -22.06
CA ILE A 509 22.17 18.10 -20.68
C ILE A 509 23.17 17.44 -19.71
N VAL A 510 24.18 18.22 -19.33
CA VAL A 510 25.39 17.79 -18.59
C VAL A 510 25.08 17.28 -17.17
N ASP A 511 23.87 17.49 -16.65
CA ASP A 511 23.53 17.21 -15.24
C ASP A 511 22.44 16.16 -14.98
N SER A 512 21.81 15.59 -16.01
CA SER A 512 20.66 14.66 -15.85
C SER A 512 21.04 13.18 -15.92
N GLN A 513 22.25 12.81 -15.49
CA GLN A 513 22.59 11.40 -15.30
C GLN A 513 21.96 10.87 -14.02
N GLY A 514 21.14 9.83 -14.13
CA GLY A 514 20.77 9.05 -12.95
C GLY A 514 19.68 8.01 -13.14
N ALA A 515 19.64 6.99 -12.30
CA ALA A 515 18.59 5.97 -12.30
C ALA A 515 17.25 6.62 -11.97
N ALA A 516 16.27 6.53 -12.87
CA ALA A 516 14.89 6.84 -12.59
C ALA A 516 14.03 5.72 -13.17
N GLU A 517 13.53 4.83 -12.32
CA GLU A 517 12.28 4.15 -12.67
C GLU A 517 11.25 5.27 -12.82
N LEU A 518 10.74 5.49 -14.03
CA LEU A 518 9.76 6.55 -14.26
C LEU A 518 8.65 6.33 -13.24
N LEU A 519 8.41 7.35 -12.41
CA LEU A 519 7.40 7.34 -11.35
C LEU A 519 5.98 7.41 -11.95
N PHE A 520 5.71 6.57 -12.95
CA PHE A 520 4.55 6.63 -13.83
C PHE A 520 3.63 5.43 -13.65
N THR A 521 3.48 4.94 -12.42
CA THR A 521 2.19 4.33 -12.06
C THR A 521 1.17 5.48 -12.06
N PRO A 522 0.18 5.53 -12.98
CA PRO A 522 -0.81 6.59 -12.95
C PRO A 522 -1.41 6.65 -11.54
N LEU A 523 -1.48 7.86 -10.97
CA LEU A 523 -1.98 8.14 -9.62
C LEU A 523 -3.44 7.72 -9.41
N ILE A 524 -4.12 7.32 -10.49
CA ILE A 524 -5.56 7.13 -10.55
C ILE A 524 -5.85 5.98 -11.52
N ARG A 525 -6.57 4.97 -11.05
CA ARG A 525 -7.57 4.26 -11.86
C ARG A 525 -8.93 4.77 -11.44
#